data_AF-A0A316QJL7-F1
#
_entry.id   AF-A0A316QJL7-F1
#
_cell.length_a   1.000
_cell.length_b   1.000
_cell.length_c   1.000
_cell.angle_alpha   90.00
_cell.angle_beta   90.00
_cell.angle_gamma   90.00
#
_symmetry.space_group_name_H-M   'P 1'
#
loop_
_entity.id
_entity.type
_entity.pdbx_description
1 polymer ?
#
loop_
_entity_poly.entity_id
_entity_poly.type
_entity_poly.pdbx_seq_one_letter_code
_entity_poly.pdbx_strand_id
1 'polypeptide(L)'
;MHYMTLVAVDIERTNEDPETDRCIEREIASLEKTGSMTLLQKSQLSTLKARRRAFERAVDNAVELAMEPYCMNTENPEYLEFCDMTDEIEHDYQTGKRKMIRLSNGSILFPYDNAFCDQYTIRDGKVFQRKAGPCQHEKRTRKAKKMSVITLPFRKIYSSMKEYAENSGYTFHRRQRAFGYYSNPDGFWDWYSIGGRWAYKLLVKADCPEYALGENDIGSQPPPAPEGYMWVSAARKKDIEWRRMQEWKKQKALDSFAVLEEAFAKKKMPEGDIGVITEEGISCFGKTLYIKGETAEEFLKRNGLDSIEKYGFYPHAFLDDCGWNTCEKLVCTDSDAWFENNLSWKQELNLFMEDADEEAVFVIVDSHS
;
A
#
# COMPACT_ATOMS: atom_id res chain seq x y z
N MET A 1 4.38 -2.55 2.62
CA MET A 1 3.54 -2.30 3.81
C MET A 1 2.49 -1.28 3.41
N HIS A 2 1.32 -1.23 4.06
CA HIS A 2 0.29 -0.24 3.71
C HIS A 2 0.15 0.80 4.82
N TYR A 3 -0.03 2.07 4.45
CA TYR A 3 -0.22 3.19 5.35
C TYR A 3 -1.42 4.05 4.94
N MET A 4 -2.19 4.52 5.93
CA MET A 4 -3.25 5.50 5.71
C MET A 4 -2.64 6.90 5.68
N THR A 5 -2.72 7.56 4.54
CA THR A 5 -2.25 8.94 4.32
C THR A 5 -3.44 9.88 4.17
N LEU A 6 -3.41 11.03 4.83
CA LEU A 6 -4.34 12.12 4.61
C LEU A 6 -3.72 13.15 3.66
N VAL A 7 -4.33 13.33 2.51
CA VAL A 7 -3.87 14.30 1.51
C VAL A 7 -4.88 15.44 1.45
N ALA A 8 -4.42 16.69 1.59
CA ALA A 8 -5.23 17.86 1.28
C ALA A 8 -4.90 18.37 -0.12
N VAL A 9 -5.91 18.58 -0.96
CA VAL A 9 -5.75 19.11 -2.31
C VAL A 9 -6.76 20.21 -2.59
N ASP A 10 -6.33 21.20 -3.36
CA ASP A 10 -7.20 22.25 -3.87
C ASP A 10 -7.87 21.80 -5.17
N ILE A 11 -9.19 21.74 -5.13
CA ILE A 11 -10.01 21.37 -6.28
C ILE A 11 -11.00 22.50 -6.53
N GLU A 12 -10.81 23.18 -7.65
CA GLU A 12 -11.79 24.15 -8.16
C GLU A 12 -13.16 23.51 -8.29
N ARG A 13 -14.21 24.33 -8.30
CA ARG A 13 -15.57 23.82 -8.41
C ARG A 13 -15.74 23.02 -9.70
N THR A 14 -15.98 21.73 -9.57
CA THR A 14 -15.97 20.83 -10.73
C THR A 14 -17.25 21.00 -11.55
N ASN A 15 -17.10 21.22 -12.85
CA ASN A 15 -18.25 21.22 -13.77
C ASN A 15 -18.74 19.78 -13.98
N GLU A 16 -20.05 19.60 -14.08
CA GLU A 16 -20.63 18.31 -14.45
C GLU A 16 -20.15 17.88 -15.84
N ASP A 17 -19.82 16.61 -15.98
CA ASP A 17 -19.39 15.99 -17.24
C ASP A 17 -20.26 14.75 -17.52
N PRO A 18 -21.52 14.98 -17.93
CA PRO A 18 -22.52 13.92 -18.07
C PRO A 18 -22.18 12.94 -19.20
N GLU A 19 -21.34 13.33 -20.16
CA GLU A 19 -20.92 12.46 -21.25
C GLU A 19 -19.97 11.36 -20.74
N THR A 20 -18.91 11.75 -20.04
CA THR A 20 -17.96 10.80 -19.44
C THR A 20 -18.62 9.98 -18.35
N ASP A 21 -19.44 10.60 -17.49
CA ASP A 21 -20.16 9.90 -16.42
C ASP A 21 -21.03 8.78 -17.00
N ARG A 22 -21.76 9.06 -18.10
CA ARG A 22 -22.57 8.06 -18.81
C ARG A 22 -21.71 6.98 -19.49
N CYS A 23 -20.51 7.31 -19.94
CA CYS A 23 -19.60 6.32 -20.52
C CYS A 23 -19.13 5.32 -19.45
N ILE A 24 -18.69 5.83 -18.30
CA ILE A 24 -18.25 5.02 -17.15
C ILE A 24 -19.40 4.16 -16.63
N GLU A 25 -20.61 4.71 -16.48
CA GLU A 25 -21.79 3.95 -16.03
C GLU A 25 -22.15 2.79 -16.98
N ARG A 26 -21.98 2.97 -18.30
CA ARG A 26 -22.19 1.86 -19.26
C ARG A 26 -21.15 0.76 -19.09
N GLU A 27 -19.90 1.11 -18.81
CA GLU A 27 -18.83 0.14 -18.59
C GLU A 27 -19.01 -0.62 -17.29
N ILE A 28 -19.36 0.08 -16.20
CA ILE A 28 -19.76 -0.52 -14.91
C ILE A 28 -20.89 -1.53 -15.14
N ALA A 29 -21.97 -1.11 -15.80
CA ALA A 29 -23.12 -1.97 -16.08
C ALA A 29 -22.78 -3.16 -16.98
N SER A 30 -21.78 -3.03 -17.88
CA SER A 30 -21.29 -4.13 -18.70
C SER A 30 -20.50 -5.14 -17.88
N LEU A 31 -19.62 -4.68 -16.99
CA LEU A 31 -18.84 -5.56 -16.10
C LEU A 31 -19.74 -6.32 -15.13
N GLU A 32 -20.72 -5.65 -14.53
CA GLU A 32 -21.64 -6.26 -13.55
C GLU A 32 -22.57 -7.33 -14.15
N LYS A 33 -22.85 -7.27 -15.46
CA LYS A 33 -23.62 -8.33 -16.16
C LYS A 33 -22.83 -9.64 -16.31
N THR A 34 -21.51 -9.60 -16.14
CA THR A 34 -20.65 -10.77 -16.26
C THR A 34 -20.80 -11.62 -15.00
N GLY A 35 -21.60 -12.69 -15.05
CA GLY A 35 -21.95 -13.48 -13.87
C GLY A 35 -20.76 -14.03 -13.05
N SER A 36 -19.59 -14.20 -13.67
CA SER A 36 -18.34 -14.52 -12.97
C SER A 36 -17.23 -13.55 -13.42
N MET A 37 -16.89 -12.60 -12.55
CA MET A 37 -15.79 -11.65 -12.79
C MET A 37 -14.45 -12.22 -12.31
N THR A 38 -13.43 -12.09 -13.17
CA THR A 38 -12.02 -12.30 -12.81
C THR A 38 -11.55 -11.24 -11.80
N LEU A 39 -10.43 -11.49 -11.10
CA LEU A 39 -9.84 -10.51 -10.19
C LEU A 39 -9.52 -9.18 -10.90
N LEU A 40 -9.04 -9.23 -12.15
CA LEU A 40 -8.77 -8.06 -12.97
C LEU A 40 -10.06 -7.25 -13.23
N GLN A 41 -11.15 -7.92 -13.61
CA GLN A 41 -12.43 -7.26 -13.83
C GLN A 41 -13.02 -6.65 -12.54
N LYS A 42 -12.80 -7.29 -11.39
CA LYS A 42 -13.22 -6.74 -10.09
C LYS A 42 -12.42 -5.49 -9.72
N SER A 43 -11.11 -5.50 -9.97
CA SER A 43 -10.25 -4.33 -9.78
C SER A 43 -10.68 -3.20 -10.72
N GLN A 44 -10.86 -3.47 -12.02
CA GLN A 44 -11.36 -2.48 -12.98
C GLN A 44 -12.72 -1.89 -12.56
N LEU A 45 -13.64 -2.72 -12.09
CA LEU A 45 -14.94 -2.27 -11.58
C LEU A 45 -14.80 -1.33 -10.38
N SER A 46 -13.86 -1.62 -9.47
CA SER A 46 -13.56 -0.75 -8.31
C SER A 46 -13.07 0.62 -8.77
N THR A 47 -12.07 0.64 -9.65
CA THR A 47 -11.50 1.88 -10.20
C THR A 47 -12.54 2.72 -10.95
N LEU A 48 -13.40 2.09 -11.78
CA LEU A 48 -14.47 2.81 -12.48
C LEU A 48 -15.50 3.41 -11.52
N LYS A 49 -15.88 2.67 -10.47
CA LYS A 49 -16.81 3.17 -9.45
C LYS A 49 -16.22 4.34 -8.66
N ALA A 50 -14.91 4.32 -8.42
CA ALA A 50 -14.18 5.37 -7.73
C ALA A 50 -13.98 6.65 -8.57
N ARG A 51 -14.21 6.59 -9.89
CA ARG A 51 -13.99 7.70 -10.85
C ARG A 51 -15.25 8.08 -11.62
N ARG A 52 -16.41 7.71 -11.08
CA ARG A 52 -17.69 7.71 -11.80
C ARG A 52 -18.21 9.11 -12.06
N ARG A 53 -18.00 10.05 -11.14
CA ARG A 53 -18.43 11.45 -11.26
C ARG A 53 -17.27 12.38 -11.55
N ALA A 54 -17.56 13.52 -12.15
CA ALA A 54 -16.57 14.54 -12.46
C ALA A 54 -15.71 14.95 -11.24
N PHE A 55 -16.34 15.16 -10.07
CA PHE A 55 -15.62 15.49 -8.85
C PHE A 55 -14.64 14.38 -8.43
N GLU A 56 -15.05 13.10 -8.51
CA GLU A 56 -14.19 11.96 -8.16
C GLU A 56 -12.96 11.87 -9.08
N ARG A 57 -13.12 12.15 -10.37
CA ARG A 57 -12.00 12.24 -11.32
C ARG A 57 -11.07 13.41 -11.02
N ALA A 58 -11.63 14.55 -10.62
CA ALA A 58 -10.83 15.70 -10.22
C ALA A 58 -10.01 15.40 -8.96
N VAL A 59 -10.57 14.68 -7.99
CA VAL A 59 -9.86 14.20 -6.79
C VAL A 59 -8.72 13.27 -7.18
N ASP A 60 -8.98 12.29 -8.04
CA ASP A 60 -7.97 11.33 -8.51
C ASP A 60 -6.78 12.05 -9.17
N ASN A 61 -7.04 12.97 -10.10
CA ASN A 61 -5.99 13.75 -10.76
C ASN A 61 -5.21 14.65 -9.77
N ALA A 62 -5.90 15.30 -8.83
CA ALA A 62 -5.27 16.20 -7.87
C ALA A 62 -4.35 15.42 -6.90
N VAL A 63 -4.79 14.25 -6.46
CA VAL A 63 -3.97 13.36 -5.63
C VAL A 63 -2.77 12.83 -6.40
N GLU A 64 -2.93 12.43 -7.66
CA GLU A 64 -1.82 12.00 -8.52
C GLU A 64 -0.73 13.07 -8.59
N LEU A 65 -1.10 14.32 -8.87
CA LEU A 65 -0.17 15.44 -8.94
C LEU A 65 0.50 15.73 -7.59
N ALA A 66 -0.25 15.72 -6.50
CA ALA A 66 0.27 16.00 -5.17
C ALA A 66 1.24 14.90 -4.68
N MET A 67 0.97 13.63 -5.03
CA MET A 67 1.74 12.49 -4.55
C MET A 67 2.95 12.14 -5.43
N GLU A 68 2.97 12.54 -6.70
CA GLU A 68 4.05 12.25 -7.68
C GLU A 68 5.47 12.54 -7.15
N PRO A 69 5.74 13.66 -6.44
CA PRO A 69 7.08 13.92 -5.87
C PRO A 69 7.56 12.85 -4.89
N TYR A 70 6.68 12.02 -4.34
CA TYR A 70 6.97 10.98 -3.37
C TYR A 70 6.83 9.56 -3.96
N CYS A 71 6.61 9.45 -5.28
CA CYS A 71 6.58 8.18 -5.97
C CYS A 71 7.99 7.62 -6.10
N MET A 72 8.24 6.44 -5.53
CA MET A 72 9.52 5.73 -5.64
C MET A 72 9.89 5.38 -7.09
N ASN A 73 8.88 5.20 -7.94
CA ASN A 73 9.04 4.79 -9.33
C ASN A 73 8.72 5.93 -10.32
N THR A 74 8.76 7.20 -9.86
CA THR A 74 8.55 8.34 -10.76
C THR A 74 9.57 8.32 -11.89
N GLU A 75 9.09 8.63 -13.10
CA GLU A 75 9.95 8.87 -14.26
C GLU A 75 10.26 10.37 -14.43
N ASN A 76 9.73 11.24 -13.57
CA ASN A 76 9.97 12.67 -13.64
C ASN A 76 11.41 12.99 -13.19
N PRO A 77 12.29 13.47 -14.08
CA PRO A 77 13.67 13.76 -13.72
C PRO A 77 13.83 14.91 -12.71
N GLU A 78 12.79 15.71 -12.46
CA GLU A 78 12.82 16.76 -11.44
C GLU A 78 12.90 16.22 -10.00
N TYR A 79 12.42 14.99 -9.78
CA TYR A 79 12.41 14.32 -8.48
C TYR A 79 13.49 13.24 -8.35
N LEU A 80 14.34 13.08 -9.36
CA LEU A 80 15.32 11.99 -9.41
C LEU A 80 16.74 12.49 -9.16
N GLU A 81 17.42 11.83 -8.24
CA GLU A 81 18.85 12.00 -8.00
C GLU A 81 19.63 10.82 -8.55
N PHE A 82 20.80 11.11 -9.10
CA PHE A 82 21.72 10.07 -9.58
C PHE A 82 22.55 9.54 -8.43
N CYS A 83 22.37 8.25 -8.10
CA CYS A 83 23.20 7.52 -7.16
C CYS A 83 24.40 6.90 -7.88
N ASP A 84 25.60 7.43 -7.63
CA ASP A 84 26.84 6.90 -8.17
C ASP A 84 27.21 5.59 -7.46
N MET A 85 27.30 4.51 -8.24
CA MET A 85 27.65 3.16 -7.78
C MET A 85 28.94 2.67 -8.45
N THR A 86 29.74 3.57 -9.03
CA THR A 86 30.89 3.21 -9.88
C THR A 86 31.88 2.31 -9.16
N ASP A 87 32.28 2.68 -7.94
CA ASP A 87 33.28 1.93 -7.16
C ASP A 87 32.75 0.54 -6.75
N GLU A 88 31.47 0.45 -6.36
CA GLU A 88 30.83 -0.83 -6.02
C GLU A 88 30.72 -1.74 -7.25
N ILE A 89 30.28 -1.19 -8.39
CA ILE A 89 30.20 -1.92 -9.65
C ILE A 89 31.58 -2.39 -10.11
N GLU A 90 32.61 -1.57 -9.95
CA GLU A 90 33.98 -1.95 -10.28
C GLU A 90 34.46 -3.08 -9.38
N HIS A 91 34.26 -2.96 -8.07
CA HIS A 91 34.61 -3.98 -7.09
C HIS A 91 33.92 -5.32 -7.41
N ASP A 92 32.61 -5.29 -7.65
CA ASP A 92 31.82 -6.47 -7.97
C ASP A 92 32.24 -7.07 -9.31
N TYR A 93 32.48 -6.26 -10.34
CA TYR A 93 32.99 -6.75 -11.61
C TYR A 93 34.34 -7.46 -11.46
N GLN A 94 35.24 -6.91 -10.64
CA GLN A 94 36.58 -7.46 -10.44
C GLN A 94 36.59 -8.75 -9.63
N THR A 95 35.76 -8.85 -8.59
CA THR A 95 35.81 -9.91 -7.57
C THR A 95 34.66 -10.92 -7.68
N GLY A 96 33.52 -10.47 -8.19
CA GLY A 96 32.25 -11.19 -8.24
C GLY A 96 32.28 -12.43 -9.13
N LYS A 97 31.40 -13.37 -8.80
CA LYS A 97 31.25 -14.65 -9.50
C LYS A 97 29.77 -15.01 -9.59
N ARG A 98 29.36 -15.63 -10.70
CA ARG A 98 28.01 -16.17 -10.85
C ARG A 98 28.00 -17.68 -11.08
N LYS A 99 26.96 -18.32 -10.59
CA LYS A 99 26.61 -19.68 -11.00
C LYS A 99 26.03 -19.62 -12.41
N MET A 100 26.60 -20.43 -13.30
CA MET A 100 26.18 -20.60 -14.68
C MET A 100 25.91 -22.07 -14.95
N ILE A 101 25.15 -22.37 -15.99
CA ILE A 101 24.89 -23.73 -16.44
C ILE A 101 25.69 -23.98 -17.71
N ARG A 102 26.57 -24.98 -17.67
CA ARG A 102 27.18 -25.53 -18.88
C ARG A 102 26.30 -26.65 -19.42
N LEU A 103 25.74 -26.43 -20.60
CA LEU A 103 24.95 -27.41 -21.34
C LEU A 103 25.83 -28.52 -21.92
N SER A 104 25.20 -29.61 -22.35
CA SER A 104 25.89 -30.78 -22.90
C SER A 104 26.63 -30.50 -24.22
N ASN A 105 26.24 -29.44 -24.94
CA ASN A 105 26.90 -28.97 -26.15
C ASN A 105 28.04 -27.96 -25.87
N GLY A 106 28.35 -27.70 -24.59
CA GLY A 106 29.40 -26.78 -24.17
C GLY A 106 28.98 -25.32 -24.00
N SER A 107 27.79 -24.94 -24.48
CA SER A 107 27.25 -23.58 -24.26
C SER A 107 26.98 -23.29 -22.79
N ILE A 108 27.04 -22.01 -22.42
CA ILE A 108 26.90 -21.53 -21.05
C ILE A 108 25.71 -20.60 -20.97
N LEU A 109 24.80 -20.86 -20.04
CA LEU A 109 23.57 -20.08 -19.83
C LEU A 109 23.45 -19.60 -18.39
N PHE A 110 22.69 -18.53 -18.20
CA PHE A 110 22.24 -18.13 -16.86
C PHE A 110 21.20 -19.13 -16.33
N PRO A 111 21.15 -19.38 -15.01
CA PRO A 111 20.14 -20.25 -14.41
C PRO A 111 18.68 -19.80 -14.59
N TYR A 112 18.46 -18.51 -14.83
CA TYR A 112 17.15 -17.88 -15.06
C TYR A 112 16.85 -17.66 -16.55
N ASP A 113 17.74 -18.11 -17.45
CA ASP A 113 17.46 -18.08 -18.88
C ASP A 113 16.26 -18.99 -19.17
N ASN A 114 15.25 -18.48 -19.87
CA ASN A 114 14.02 -19.22 -20.18
C ASN A 114 14.32 -20.57 -20.86
N ALA A 115 15.35 -20.60 -21.71
CA ALA A 115 15.80 -21.83 -22.38
C ALA A 115 16.21 -22.94 -21.40
N PHE A 116 16.60 -22.59 -20.16
CA PHE A 116 16.90 -23.52 -19.09
C PHE A 116 15.76 -23.63 -18.07
N CYS A 117 15.29 -22.52 -17.50
CA CYS A 117 14.45 -22.53 -16.31
C CYS A 117 13.06 -23.12 -16.54
N ASP A 118 12.55 -23.08 -17.78
CA ASP A 118 11.27 -23.69 -18.15
C ASP A 118 11.27 -25.22 -17.97
N GLN A 119 12.41 -25.84 -18.23
CA GLN A 119 12.54 -27.30 -18.27
C GLN A 119 13.32 -27.87 -17.09
N TYR A 120 14.24 -27.09 -16.51
CA TYR A 120 15.20 -27.55 -15.53
C TYR A 120 15.21 -26.70 -14.26
N THR A 121 15.73 -27.29 -13.20
CA THR A 121 15.97 -26.64 -11.90
C THR A 121 17.28 -27.15 -11.30
N ILE A 122 17.81 -26.44 -10.30
CA ILE A 122 19.05 -26.77 -9.62
C ILE A 122 18.73 -27.17 -8.17
N ARG A 123 19.21 -28.34 -7.74
CA ARG A 123 19.25 -28.75 -6.33
C ARG A 123 20.62 -29.29 -5.99
N ASP A 124 21.19 -28.86 -4.86
CA ASP A 124 22.49 -29.31 -4.36
C ASP A 124 23.61 -29.28 -5.42
N GLY A 125 23.65 -28.20 -6.22
CA GLY A 125 24.63 -28.02 -7.30
C GLY A 125 24.43 -28.96 -8.51
N LYS A 126 23.32 -29.67 -8.59
CA LYS A 126 22.99 -30.61 -9.68
C LYS A 126 21.75 -30.14 -10.43
N VAL A 127 21.74 -30.38 -11.74
CA VAL A 127 20.60 -30.06 -12.61
C VAL A 127 19.60 -31.22 -12.61
N PHE A 128 18.31 -30.87 -12.51
CA PHE A 128 17.16 -31.76 -12.58
C PHE A 128 16.18 -31.24 -13.62
N GLN A 129 15.46 -32.14 -14.29
CA GLN A 129 14.33 -31.75 -15.14
C GLN A 129 13.10 -31.61 -14.25
N ARG A 130 12.38 -30.47 -14.35
CA ARG A 130 11.22 -30.14 -13.50
C ARG A 130 10.08 -31.13 -13.65
N LYS A 131 9.76 -31.49 -14.89
CA LYS A 131 8.68 -32.40 -15.25
C LYS A 131 9.20 -33.52 -16.12
N ALA A 132 9.36 -34.72 -15.55
CA ALA A 132 9.90 -35.87 -16.26
C ALA A 132 8.98 -37.10 -16.16
N GLY A 133 8.76 -37.75 -17.31
CA GLY A 133 7.92 -38.94 -17.41
C GLY A 133 6.42 -38.66 -17.22
N PRO A 134 5.58 -39.71 -17.21
CA PRO A 134 4.12 -39.56 -17.14
C PRO A 134 3.63 -38.83 -15.90
N CYS A 135 4.26 -39.06 -14.74
CA CYS A 135 3.88 -38.43 -13.47
C CYS A 135 4.38 -36.98 -13.31
N GLN A 136 5.11 -36.42 -14.29
CA GLN A 136 5.57 -35.02 -14.29
C GLN A 136 6.40 -34.62 -13.04
N HIS A 137 7.06 -35.58 -12.39
CA HIS A 137 7.89 -35.30 -11.21
C HIS A 137 9.28 -34.82 -11.60
N GLU A 138 9.90 -34.09 -10.67
CA GLU A 138 11.29 -33.68 -10.79
C GLU A 138 12.21 -34.92 -10.84
N LYS A 139 13.07 -35.01 -11.85
CA LYS A 139 13.97 -36.14 -12.00
C LYS A 139 15.31 -35.75 -12.60
N ARG A 140 16.36 -36.38 -12.09
CA ARG A 140 17.71 -36.26 -12.65
C ARG A 140 17.86 -37.17 -13.89
N THR A 141 17.34 -36.70 -15.01
CA THR A 141 17.36 -37.43 -16.30
C THR A 141 18.76 -37.51 -16.90
N ARG A 142 18.94 -38.38 -17.91
CA ARG A 142 20.23 -38.52 -18.61
C ARG A 142 20.70 -37.21 -19.25
N LYS A 143 19.78 -36.38 -19.76
CA LYS A 143 20.08 -35.03 -20.29
C LYS A 143 20.55 -34.11 -19.17
N ALA A 144 19.81 -34.05 -18.05
CA ALA A 144 20.18 -33.23 -16.90
C ALA A 144 21.54 -33.61 -16.29
N LYS A 145 21.89 -34.91 -16.25
CA LYS A 145 23.21 -35.39 -15.80
C LYS A 145 24.39 -34.90 -16.65
N LYS A 146 24.15 -34.54 -17.91
CA LYS A 146 25.18 -34.00 -18.82
C LYS A 146 25.37 -32.48 -18.69
N MET A 147 24.48 -31.81 -17.95
CA MET A 147 24.61 -30.40 -17.63
C MET A 147 25.35 -30.27 -16.31
N SER A 148 26.12 -29.19 -16.17
CA SER A 148 26.88 -28.93 -14.94
C SER A 148 26.69 -27.49 -14.49
N VAL A 149 26.58 -27.32 -13.17
CA VAL A 149 26.60 -26.00 -12.55
C VAL A 149 28.07 -25.62 -12.35
N ILE A 150 28.48 -24.54 -12.99
CA ILE A 150 29.84 -24.00 -12.88
C ILE A 150 29.78 -22.61 -12.26
N THR A 151 30.84 -22.20 -11.57
CA THR A 151 30.97 -20.83 -11.04
C THR A 151 32.02 -20.09 -11.85
N LEU A 152 31.65 -18.96 -12.44
CA LEU A 152 32.54 -18.14 -13.27
C LEU A 152 32.68 -16.73 -12.70
N PRO A 153 33.90 -16.15 -12.69
CA PRO A 153 34.09 -14.73 -12.42
C PRO A 153 33.33 -13.86 -13.43
N PHE A 154 32.83 -12.71 -13.00
CA PHE A 154 32.11 -11.77 -13.87
C PHE A 154 32.96 -11.34 -15.07
N ARG A 155 34.27 -11.13 -14.91
CA ARG A 155 35.22 -10.86 -16.01
C ARG A 155 35.31 -11.93 -17.11
N LYS A 156 34.78 -13.14 -16.88
CA LYS A 156 34.65 -14.19 -17.90
C LYS A 156 33.26 -14.26 -18.52
N ILE A 157 32.27 -13.64 -17.88
CA ILE A 157 30.88 -13.61 -18.30
C ILE A 157 30.62 -12.36 -19.14
N TYR A 158 31.08 -11.21 -18.67
CA TYR A 158 30.93 -9.91 -19.30
C TYR A 158 32.29 -9.43 -19.81
N SER A 159 32.31 -8.83 -21.00
CA SER A 159 33.51 -8.35 -21.68
C SER A 159 34.07 -7.05 -21.11
N SER A 160 33.22 -6.27 -20.43
CA SER A 160 33.59 -4.99 -19.83
C SER A 160 32.77 -4.70 -18.58
N MET A 161 33.26 -3.76 -17.75
CA MET A 161 32.51 -3.21 -16.63
C MET A 161 31.18 -2.60 -17.10
N LYS A 162 31.18 -1.92 -18.25
CA LYS A 162 29.98 -1.35 -18.85
C LYS A 162 28.91 -2.41 -19.14
N GLU A 163 29.30 -3.50 -19.78
CA GLU A 163 28.37 -4.59 -20.08
C GLU A 163 27.82 -5.21 -18.80
N TYR A 164 28.68 -5.40 -17.79
CA TYR A 164 28.24 -5.88 -16.48
C TYR A 164 27.23 -4.93 -15.82
N ALA A 165 27.51 -3.62 -15.82
CA ALA A 165 26.65 -2.59 -15.24
C ALA A 165 25.27 -2.57 -15.90
N GLU A 166 25.21 -2.51 -17.23
CA GLU A 166 23.96 -2.51 -18.00
C GLU A 166 23.15 -3.80 -17.79
N ASN A 167 23.82 -4.96 -17.73
CA ASN A 167 23.15 -6.24 -17.44
C ASN A 167 22.70 -6.39 -15.97
N SER A 168 23.16 -5.50 -15.08
CA SER A 168 22.79 -5.48 -13.66
C SER A 168 21.77 -4.39 -13.35
N GLY A 169 21.27 -3.67 -14.35
CA GLY A 169 20.24 -2.62 -14.20
C GLY A 169 20.79 -1.20 -13.99
N TYR A 170 22.11 -1.01 -14.05
CA TYR A 170 22.72 0.32 -13.92
C TYR A 170 22.77 1.06 -15.26
N THR A 171 22.71 2.37 -15.19
CA THR A 171 22.86 3.28 -16.32
C THR A 171 24.15 4.10 -16.23
N PHE A 172 24.63 4.59 -17.37
CA PHE A 172 25.82 5.44 -17.44
C PHE A 172 25.45 6.93 -17.48
N HIS A 173 25.85 7.68 -16.45
CA HIS A 173 25.64 9.12 -16.37
C HIS A 173 26.76 9.89 -17.08
N ARG A 174 26.46 10.44 -18.27
CA ARG A 174 27.47 11.03 -19.17
C ARG A 174 28.26 12.20 -18.56
N ARG A 175 27.60 13.08 -17.79
CA ARG A 175 28.26 14.30 -17.24
C ARG A 175 29.21 13.97 -16.10
N GLN A 176 28.80 13.06 -15.22
CA GLN A 176 29.61 12.62 -14.08
C GLN A 176 30.60 11.50 -14.47
N ARG A 177 30.40 10.89 -15.64
CA ARG A 177 31.21 9.75 -16.15
C ARG A 177 31.19 8.55 -15.21
N ALA A 178 30.03 8.29 -14.61
CA ALA A 178 29.80 7.30 -13.56
C ALA A 178 28.72 6.29 -13.97
N PHE A 179 28.75 5.10 -13.37
CA PHE A 179 27.69 4.11 -13.44
C PHE A 179 26.84 4.13 -12.17
N GLY A 180 25.53 4.01 -12.30
CA GLY A 180 24.63 4.14 -11.17
C GLY A 180 23.18 3.95 -11.56
N TYR A 181 22.28 4.42 -10.72
CA TYR A 181 20.84 4.44 -10.99
C TYR A 181 20.26 5.78 -10.55
N TYR A 182 19.04 6.06 -10.99
CA TYR A 182 18.28 7.19 -10.49
C TYR A 182 17.30 6.69 -9.44
N SER A 183 17.22 7.41 -8.32
CA SER A 183 16.19 7.18 -7.32
C SER A 183 15.59 8.49 -6.87
N ASN A 184 14.33 8.41 -6.45
CA ASN A 184 13.68 9.51 -5.77
C ASN A 184 14.11 9.50 -4.29
N PRO A 185 14.88 10.50 -3.81
CA PRO A 185 15.30 10.56 -2.41
C PRO A 185 14.12 10.76 -1.46
N ASP A 186 13.04 11.39 -1.93
CA ASP A 186 11.79 11.60 -1.19
C ASP A 186 10.76 10.49 -1.46
N GLY A 187 11.15 9.43 -2.17
CA GLY A 187 10.29 8.30 -2.51
C GLY A 187 9.76 7.60 -1.26
N PHE A 188 8.44 7.59 -1.09
CA PHE A 188 7.77 6.92 0.03
C PHE A 188 6.91 5.75 -0.45
N TRP A 189 6.25 5.88 -1.60
CA TRP A 189 5.29 4.89 -2.07
C TRP A 189 5.64 4.34 -3.46
N ASP A 190 5.34 3.06 -3.71
CA ASP A 190 5.47 2.43 -5.03
C ASP A 190 4.11 2.17 -5.71
N TRP A 191 3.02 2.27 -4.95
CA TRP A 191 1.63 2.20 -5.39
C TRP A 191 0.70 2.89 -4.38
N TYR A 192 -0.42 3.47 -4.83
CA TYR A 192 -1.46 3.97 -3.93
C TYR A 192 -2.88 3.72 -4.50
N SER A 193 -3.88 3.88 -3.64
CA SER A 193 -5.30 3.96 -4.05
C SER A 193 -6.08 4.90 -3.13
N ILE A 194 -7.03 5.66 -3.67
CA ILE A 194 -7.91 6.51 -2.84
C ILE A 194 -8.88 5.60 -2.09
N GLY A 195 -8.97 5.74 -0.78
CA GLY A 195 -9.71 4.84 0.11
C GLY A 195 -8.95 3.54 0.36
N GLY A 196 -8.93 2.64 -0.62
CA GLY A 196 -8.28 1.32 -0.53
C GLY A 196 -8.72 0.54 0.71
N ARG A 197 -7.76 0.06 1.52
CA ARG A 197 -8.02 -0.59 2.82
C ARG A 197 -8.66 0.33 3.86
N TRP A 198 -8.55 1.64 3.67
CA TRP A 198 -9.10 2.68 4.53
C TRP A 198 -10.20 3.48 3.83
N ALA A 199 -10.97 2.86 2.93
CA ALA A 199 -12.16 3.51 2.40
C ALA A 199 -13.12 3.90 3.54
N TYR A 200 -13.95 4.93 3.29
CA TYR A 200 -15.08 5.29 4.15
C TYR A 200 -14.68 5.80 5.55
N LYS A 201 -13.64 6.64 5.65
CA LYS A 201 -13.17 7.19 6.93
C LYS A 201 -13.69 8.59 7.27
N LEU A 202 -14.29 9.27 6.31
CA LEU A 202 -14.87 10.60 6.47
C LEU A 202 -16.40 10.50 6.43
N LEU A 203 -17.09 11.35 7.20
CA LEU A 203 -18.55 11.36 7.28
C LEU A 203 -19.06 12.69 6.74
N VAL A 204 -20.02 12.63 5.82
CA VAL A 204 -20.72 13.81 5.27
C VAL A 204 -22.22 13.61 5.34
N LYS A 205 -23.00 14.69 5.18
CA LYS A 205 -24.45 14.58 5.00
C LYS A 205 -24.78 13.82 3.71
N ALA A 206 -25.90 13.11 3.71
CA ALA A 206 -26.34 12.30 2.57
C ALA A 206 -26.67 13.13 1.31
N ASP A 207 -26.92 14.43 1.47
CA ASP A 207 -27.16 15.39 0.39
C ASP A 207 -25.91 16.19 -0.01
N CYS A 208 -24.72 15.82 0.51
CA CYS A 208 -23.46 16.45 0.14
C CYS A 208 -23.21 16.32 -1.38
N PRO A 209 -22.95 17.44 -2.09
CA PRO A 209 -22.82 17.40 -3.55
C PRO A 209 -21.45 16.89 -4.01
N GLU A 210 -20.38 17.19 -3.27
CA GLU A 210 -19.00 16.93 -3.65
C GLU A 210 -18.35 15.97 -2.66
N TYR A 211 -18.31 14.70 -3.06
CA TYR A 211 -17.65 13.64 -2.32
C TYR A 211 -17.07 12.59 -3.27
N ALA A 212 -16.10 11.82 -2.79
CA ALA A 212 -15.61 10.62 -3.46
C ALA A 212 -15.70 9.39 -2.55
N LEU A 213 -16.17 8.27 -3.10
CA LEU A 213 -16.20 7.01 -2.38
C LEU A 213 -14.82 6.35 -2.32
N GLY A 214 -13.97 6.61 -3.31
CA GLY A 214 -12.69 5.93 -3.49
C GLY A 214 -12.85 4.47 -3.91
N GLU A 215 -11.71 3.82 -4.12
CA GLU A 215 -11.59 2.38 -4.29
C GLU A 215 -11.74 1.69 -2.92
N ASN A 216 -12.16 0.42 -2.94
CA ASN A 216 -12.24 -0.40 -1.74
C ASN A 216 -11.78 -1.84 -2.01
N ASP A 217 -11.50 -2.57 -0.93
CA ASP A 217 -11.22 -4.00 -1.03
C ASP A 217 -12.37 -4.76 -1.69
N ILE A 218 -12.05 -5.76 -2.49
CA ILE A 218 -13.04 -6.54 -3.24
C ILE A 218 -14.06 -7.16 -2.27
N GLY A 219 -15.32 -6.74 -2.41
CA GLY A 219 -16.43 -7.23 -1.59
C GLY A 219 -16.64 -6.46 -0.28
N SER A 220 -15.82 -5.44 -0.01
CA SER A 220 -16.04 -4.51 1.08
C SER A 220 -17.32 -3.71 0.85
N GLN A 221 -18.07 -3.50 1.94
CA GLN A 221 -19.26 -2.67 1.96
C GLN A 221 -19.00 -1.48 2.89
N PRO A 222 -19.57 -0.31 2.60
CA PRO A 222 -19.47 0.81 3.53
C PRO A 222 -20.06 0.43 4.89
N PRO A 223 -19.45 0.88 6.00
CA PRO A 223 -20.03 0.66 7.31
C PRO A 223 -21.40 1.36 7.42
N PRO A 224 -22.29 0.92 8.32
CA PRO A 224 -23.55 1.60 8.57
C PRO A 224 -23.31 3.06 8.97
N ALA A 225 -23.93 3.99 8.27
CA ALA A 225 -23.86 5.41 8.59
C ALA A 225 -25.01 5.82 9.54
N PRO A 226 -24.83 6.86 10.38
CA PRO A 226 -25.95 7.49 11.06
C PRO A 226 -27.01 7.99 10.06
N GLU A 227 -28.28 8.04 10.48
CA GLU A 227 -29.38 8.53 9.64
C GLU A 227 -29.11 9.95 9.12
N GLY A 228 -29.27 10.15 7.82
CA GLY A 228 -28.99 11.42 7.14
C GLY A 228 -27.52 11.65 6.75
N TYR A 229 -26.64 10.66 6.96
CA TYR A 229 -25.21 10.75 6.65
C TYR A 229 -24.74 9.57 5.79
N MET A 230 -23.54 9.72 5.23
CA MET A 230 -22.86 8.68 4.48
C MET A 230 -21.35 8.75 4.69
N TRP A 231 -20.70 7.59 4.62
CA TRP A 231 -19.25 7.50 4.72
C TRP A 231 -18.59 7.62 3.33
N VAL A 232 -17.50 8.38 3.28
CA VAL A 232 -16.77 8.73 2.06
C VAL A 232 -15.26 8.66 2.30
N SER A 233 -14.49 8.69 1.21
CA SER A 233 -13.02 8.69 1.24
C SER A 233 -12.43 10.05 0.84
N ALA A 234 -13.22 10.93 0.23
CA ALA A 234 -12.86 12.33 0.07
C ALA A 234 -14.08 13.25 0.18
N ALA A 235 -13.88 14.44 0.73
CA ALA A 235 -14.85 15.54 0.75
C ALA A 235 -14.14 16.86 1.06
N ARG A 236 -14.80 17.99 0.79
CA ARG A 236 -14.32 19.30 1.26
C ARG A 236 -14.30 19.34 2.79
N LYS A 237 -13.29 19.97 3.36
CA LYS A 237 -13.09 20.08 4.81
C LYS A 237 -14.36 20.57 5.53
N LYS A 238 -15.00 21.62 4.99
CA LYS A 238 -16.23 22.23 5.55
C LYS A 238 -17.43 21.29 5.59
N ASP A 239 -17.47 20.30 4.70
CA ASP A 239 -18.61 19.37 4.56
C ASP A 239 -18.44 18.12 5.42
N ILE A 240 -17.27 17.94 6.05
CA ILE A 240 -16.96 16.80 6.93
C ILE A 240 -17.54 17.03 8.32
N GLU A 241 -18.34 16.07 8.76
CA GLU A 241 -19.09 16.10 10.02
C GLU A 241 -18.27 15.48 11.16
N TRP A 242 -17.17 16.16 11.52
CA TRP A 242 -16.17 15.67 12.47
C TRP A 242 -16.74 15.26 13.82
N ARG A 243 -17.56 16.12 14.43
CA ARG A 243 -18.19 15.85 15.71
C ARG A 243 -19.13 14.64 15.63
N ARG A 244 -19.93 14.54 14.57
CA ARG A 244 -20.87 13.44 14.38
C ARG A 244 -20.14 12.11 14.20
N MET A 245 -19.01 12.12 13.49
CA MET A 245 -18.13 10.97 13.37
C MET A 245 -17.62 10.49 14.74
N GLN A 246 -17.18 11.39 15.61
CA GLN A 246 -16.71 11.04 16.97
C GLN A 246 -17.84 10.52 17.86
N GLU A 247 -19.01 11.15 17.82
CA GLU A 247 -20.20 10.68 18.54
C GLU A 247 -20.61 9.27 18.09
N TRP A 248 -20.57 9.01 16.78
CA TRP A 248 -20.86 7.67 16.24
C TRP A 248 -19.83 6.63 16.67
N LYS A 249 -18.52 6.95 16.61
CA LYS A 249 -17.45 6.04 17.08
C LYS A 249 -17.62 5.70 18.56
N LYS A 250 -17.92 6.70 19.39
CA LYS A 250 -18.18 6.52 20.82
C LYS A 250 -19.40 5.65 21.06
N GLN A 251 -20.50 5.88 20.34
CA GLN A 251 -21.71 5.05 20.46
C GLN A 251 -21.42 3.60 20.05
N LYS A 252 -20.69 3.37 18.96
CA LYS A 252 -20.32 2.01 18.54
C LYS A 252 -19.41 1.30 19.53
N ALA A 253 -18.48 2.03 20.15
CA ALA A 253 -17.67 1.48 21.22
C ALA A 253 -18.52 1.04 22.43
N LEU A 254 -19.53 1.82 22.81
CA LEU A 254 -20.48 1.45 23.87
C LEU A 254 -21.34 0.24 23.50
N ASP A 255 -21.85 0.19 22.27
CA ASP A 255 -22.61 -0.96 21.76
C ASP A 255 -21.73 -2.24 21.81
N SER A 256 -20.48 -2.16 21.35
CA SER A 256 -19.51 -3.26 21.42
C SER A 256 -19.16 -3.66 22.84
N PHE A 257 -19.02 -2.70 23.75
CA PHE A 257 -18.76 -2.97 25.17
C PHE A 257 -19.89 -3.82 25.78
N ALA A 258 -21.15 -3.46 25.55
CA ALA A 258 -22.31 -4.21 26.06
C ALA A 258 -22.34 -5.65 25.52
N VAL A 259 -22.02 -5.84 24.23
CA VAL A 259 -21.93 -7.18 23.62
C VAL A 259 -20.82 -8.01 24.24
N LEU A 260 -19.64 -7.41 24.48
CA LEU A 260 -18.50 -8.11 25.08
C LEU A 260 -18.73 -8.45 26.55
N GLU A 261 -19.38 -7.56 27.31
CA GLU A 261 -19.79 -7.80 28.70
C GLU A 261 -20.74 -9.00 28.78
N GLU A 262 -21.75 -9.06 27.90
CA GLU A 262 -22.68 -10.18 27.81
C GLU A 262 -21.99 -11.48 27.39
N ALA A 263 -21.08 -11.42 26.41
CA ALA A 263 -20.29 -12.56 25.95
C ALA A 263 -19.42 -13.14 27.08
N PHE A 264 -18.80 -12.27 27.88
CA PHE A 264 -18.01 -12.65 29.05
C PHE A 264 -18.88 -13.33 30.10
N ALA A 265 -20.03 -12.73 30.45
CA ALA A 265 -20.97 -13.28 31.42
C ALA A 265 -21.49 -14.67 31.02
N LYS A 266 -21.76 -14.88 29.73
CA LYS A 266 -22.25 -16.16 29.18
C LYS A 266 -21.14 -17.16 28.86
N LYS A 267 -19.86 -16.76 28.96
CA LYS A 267 -18.69 -17.54 28.52
C LYS A 267 -18.83 -18.03 27.07
N LYS A 268 -19.43 -17.21 26.20
CA LYS A 268 -19.69 -17.54 24.80
C LYS A 268 -19.51 -16.29 23.94
N MET A 269 -18.63 -16.37 22.95
CA MET A 269 -18.45 -15.31 21.96
C MET A 269 -19.69 -15.16 21.06
N PRO A 270 -19.97 -13.95 20.56
CA PRO A 270 -20.96 -13.74 19.50
C PRO A 270 -20.65 -14.61 18.27
N GLU A 271 -21.68 -14.98 17.53
CA GLU A 271 -21.52 -15.80 16.33
C GLU A 271 -20.72 -15.04 15.26
N GLY A 272 -19.66 -15.67 14.75
CA GLY A 272 -18.75 -15.05 13.78
C GLY A 272 -17.58 -14.29 14.40
N ASP A 273 -17.62 -13.99 15.70
CA ASP A 273 -16.55 -13.30 16.39
C ASP A 273 -15.47 -14.26 16.90
N ILE A 274 -14.22 -13.79 16.87
CA ILE A 274 -13.06 -14.52 17.37
C ILE A 274 -12.58 -13.85 18.65
N GLY A 275 -12.43 -14.63 19.72
CA GLY A 275 -11.90 -14.16 21.00
C GLY A 275 -11.66 -15.29 21.98
N VAL A 276 -10.72 -15.08 22.89
CA VAL A 276 -10.39 -15.97 23.99
C VAL A 276 -10.94 -15.36 25.27
N ILE A 277 -11.91 -16.05 25.87
CA ILE A 277 -12.49 -15.70 27.17
C ILE A 277 -11.62 -16.34 28.26
N THR A 278 -11.11 -15.52 29.17
CA THR A 278 -10.27 -15.91 30.31
C THR A 278 -10.94 -15.54 31.63
N GLU A 279 -10.28 -15.75 32.76
CA GLU A 279 -10.81 -15.29 34.07
C GLU A 279 -10.74 -13.76 34.22
N GLU A 280 -9.84 -13.11 33.48
CA GLU A 280 -9.54 -11.68 33.56
C GLU A 280 -10.33 -10.84 32.55
N GLY A 281 -10.83 -11.46 31.47
CA GLY A 281 -11.54 -10.75 30.41
C GLY A 281 -11.57 -11.49 29.07
N ILE A 282 -11.76 -10.72 27.99
CA ILE A 282 -11.75 -11.22 26.60
C ILE A 282 -10.57 -10.61 25.86
N SER A 283 -9.82 -11.43 25.13
CA SER A 283 -8.71 -10.99 24.28
C SER A 283 -8.78 -11.59 22.88
N CYS A 284 -8.21 -10.92 21.89
CA CYS A 284 -8.08 -11.44 20.54
C CYS A 284 -6.83 -10.86 19.86
N PHE A 285 -6.05 -11.70 19.16
CA PHE A 285 -4.82 -11.30 18.46
C PHE A 285 -3.85 -10.43 19.31
N GLY A 286 -3.67 -10.79 20.59
CA GLY A 286 -2.81 -10.03 21.51
C GLY A 286 -3.38 -8.69 21.99
N LYS A 287 -4.62 -8.34 21.61
CA LYS A 287 -5.34 -7.15 22.09
C LYS A 287 -6.37 -7.52 23.15
N THR A 288 -6.45 -6.72 24.20
CA THR A 288 -7.49 -6.80 25.23
C THR A 288 -8.78 -6.16 24.72
N LEU A 289 -9.83 -6.96 24.54
CA LEU A 289 -11.13 -6.50 24.09
C LEU A 289 -11.98 -6.03 25.27
N TYR A 290 -12.05 -6.82 26.35
CA TYR A 290 -12.85 -6.53 27.53
C TYR A 290 -12.11 -6.95 28.81
N ILE A 291 -12.24 -6.17 29.88
CA ILE A 291 -11.68 -6.45 31.21
C ILE A 291 -12.82 -6.70 32.19
N LYS A 292 -12.73 -7.78 32.97
CA LYS A 292 -13.75 -8.15 33.95
C LYS A 292 -14.00 -7.02 34.96
N GLY A 293 -15.23 -6.52 34.99
CA GLY A 293 -15.67 -5.51 35.94
C GLY A 293 -15.23 -4.09 35.58
N GLU A 294 -14.66 -3.88 34.38
CA GLU A 294 -14.44 -2.52 33.88
C GLU A 294 -15.79 -1.86 33.59
N THR A 295 -15.91 -0.58 33.92
CA THR A 295 -17.08 0.23 33.56
C THR A 295 -17.00 0.68 32.11
N ALA A 296 -18.14 1.08 31.53
CA ALA A 296 -18.17 1.65 30.19
C ALA A 296 -17.26 2.90 30.06
N GLU A 297 -17.14 3.71 31.11
CA GLU A 297 -16.27 4.88 31.15
C GLU A 297 -14.78 4.49 31.13
N GLU A 298 -14.38 3.49 31.91
CA GLU A 298 -13.01 2.96 31.90
C GLU A 298 -12.66 2.32 30.56
N PHE A 299 -13.60 1.60 29.95
CA PHE A 299 -13.46 1.04 28.61
C PHE A 299 -13.22 2.15 27.57
N LEU A 300 -14.04 3.20 27.57
CA LEU A 300 -13.88 4.32 26.64
C LEU A 300 -12.52 5.00 26.84
N LYS A 301 -12.11 5.25 28.08
CA LYS A 301 -10.80 5.84 28.39
C LYS A 301 -9.63 4.98 27.91
N ARG A 302 -9.70 3.66 28.12
CA ARG A 302 -8.68 2.71 27.65
C ARG A 302 -8.53 2.71 26.13
N ASN A 303 -9.61 2.98 25.41
CA ASN A 303 -9.64 3.04 23.95
C ASN A 303 -9.47 4.46 23.39
N GLY A 304 -9.22 5.48 24.23
CA GLY A 304 -9.05 6.87 23.81
C GLY A 304 -10.34 7.53 23.27
N LEU A 305 -11.50 7.13 23.78
CA LEU A 305 -12.84 7.59 23.36
C LEU A 305 -13.63 8.25 24.52
N ASP A 306 -12.94 8.61 25.60
CA ASP A 306 -13.53 9.27 26.77
C ASP A 306 -13.92 10.73 26.49
N SER A 307 -13.19 11.40 25.60
CA SER A 307 -13.48 12.76 25.15
C SER A 307 -13.80 12.83 23.65
N ILE A 308 -14.61 13.82 23.26
CA ILE A 308 -14.87 14.13 21.85
C ILE A 308 -13.83 15.15 21.41
N GLU A 309 -12.86 14.69 20.65
CA GLU A 309 -11.87 15.55 20.01
C GLU A 309 -12.48 16.25 18.79
N LYS A 310 -11.91 17.39 18.41
CA LYS A 310 -12.40 18.16 17.25
C LYS A 310 -12.41 17.32 15.98
N TYR A 311 -11.30 16.63 15.69
CA TYR A 311 -11.15 15.78 14.50
C TYR A 311 -11.15 14.28 14.84
N GLY A 312 -10.36 13.87 15.85
CA GLY A 312 -10.24 12.47 16.31
C GLY A 312 -9.97 11.47 15.18
N PHE A 313 -9.09 11.89 14.28
CA PHE A 313 -8.66 11.17 13.08
C PHE A 313 -7.13 11.13 13.09
N TYR A 314 -6.55 9.94 12.87
CA TYR A 314 -5.12 9.67 13.10
C TYR A 314 -4.56 8.81 11.96
N PRO A 315 -4.20 9.43 10.82
CA PRO A 315 -3.48 8.74 9.76
C PRO A 315 -2.04 8.45 10.19
N HIS A 316 -1.38 7.57 9.45
CA HIS A 316 0.05 7.34 9.60
C HIS A 316 0.87 8.49 9.01
N ALA A 317 0.38 9.06 7.91
CA ALA A 317 1.00 10.18 7.23
C ALA A 317 -0.02 11.27 6.85
N PHE A 318 0.44 12.50 6.67
CA PHE A 318 -0.31 13.53 5.97
C PHE A 318 0.61 14.27 4.99
N LEU A 319 0.00 14.80 3.92
CA LEU A 319 0.66 15.60 2.92
C LEU A 319 0.13 17.03 3.00
N ASP A 320 1.01 17.97 3.31
CA ASP A 320 0.75 19.41 3.35
C ASP A 320 1.69 20.17 2.39
N ASP A 321 1.61 21.50 2.40
CA ASP A 321 2.46 22.37 1.56
C ASP A 321 3.96 22.26 1.89
N CYS A 322 4.31 21.74 3.08
CA CYS A 322 5.69 21.50 3.51
C CYS A 322 6.18 20.10 3.14
N GLY A 323 5.29 19.22 2.69
CA GLY A 323 5.60 17.91 2.13
C GLY A 323 5.05 16.74 2.94
N TRP A 324 5.73 15.59 2.83
CA TRP A 324 5.28 14.34 3.43
C TRP A 324 5.64 14.25 4.91
N ASN A 325 4.64 14.12 5.78
CA ASN A 325 4.81 14.05 7.22
C ASN A 325 4.32 12.69 7.76
N THR A 326 5.08 12.06 8.66
CA THR A 326 4.78 10.74 9.22
C THR A 326 4.72 10.72 10.75
N CYS A 327 3.95 9.78 11.31
CA CYS A 327 3.86 9.57 12.75
C CYS A 327 5.11 8.91 13.36
N GLU A 328 6.04 8.46 12.52
CA GLU A 328 7.34 7.91 12.89
C GLU A 328 8.44 8.62 12.09
N LYS A 329 9.62 8.79 12.67
CA LYS A 329 10.78 9.43 12.05
C LYS A 329 11.89 8.40 11.89
N LEU A 330 12.48 8.32 10.71
CA LEU A 330 13.69 7.53 10.49
C LEU A 330 14.86 8.28 11.14
N VAL A 331 15.54 7.61 12.08
CA VAL A 331 16.78 8.09 12.70
C VAL A 331 17.91 7.26 12.14
N CYS A 332 18.87 7.92 11.50
CA CYS A 332 20.08 7.31 10.96
C CYS A 332 21.31 7.79 11.73
N THR A 333 22.20 6.86 12.06
CA THR A 333 23.57 7.12 12.50
C THR A 333 24.54 6.52 11.48
N ASP A 334 25.85 6.73 11.68
CA ASP A 334 26.88 6.18 10.79
C ASP A 334 26.86 4.64 10.71
N SER A 335 26.22 3.94 11.65
CA SER A 335 26.19 2.48 11.73
C SER A 335 24.81 1.84 11.74
N ASP A 336 23.76 2.58 12.11
CA ASP A 336 22.43 2.02 12.38
C ASP A 336 21.32 2.94 11.90
N ALA A 337 20.15 2.35 11.61
CA ALA A 337 18.93 3.08 11.32
C ALA A 337 17.74 2.43 12.03
N TRP A 338 16.88 3.25 12.64
CA TRP A 338 15.66 2.79 13.29
C TRP A 338 14.56 3.85 13.19
N PHE A 339 13.32 3.44 13.43
CA PHE A 339 12.18 4.36 13.50
C PHE A 339 11.88 4.76 14.95
N GLU A 340 11.66 6.04 15.17
CA GLU A 340 11.18 6.59 16.45
C GLU A 340 9.81 7.23 16.28
N ASN A 341 8.96 7.11 17.30
CA ASN A 341 7.65 7.76 17.30
C ASN A 341 7.80 9.28 17.27
N ASN A 342 7.04 9.95 16.40
CA ASN A 342 6.91 11.40 16.41
C ASN A 342 6.03 11.83 17.59
N LEU A 343 6.67 12.26 18.69
CA LEU A 343 5.97 12.69 19.92
C LEU A 343 5.06 13.90 19.70
N SER A 344 5.28 14.68 18.65
CA SER A 344 4.50 15.87 18.31
C SER A 344 3.42 15.60 17.26
N TRP A 345 3.28 14.35 16.79
CA TRP A 345 2.40 13.96 15.67
C TRP A 345 0.98 14.51 15.79
N LYS A 346 0.36 14.34 16.96
CA LYS A 346 -1.01 14.78 17.20
C LYS A 346 -1.16 16.31 17.11
N GLN A 347 -0.14 17.05 17.54
CA GLN A 347 -0.16 18.51 17.48
C GLN A 347 0.03 18.99 16.04
N GLU A 348 1.02 18.43 15.34
CA GLU A 348 1.30 18.74 13.92
C GLU A 348 0.08 18.45 13.04
N LEU A 349 -0.53 17.28 13.17
CA LEU A 349 -1.72 16.89 12.43
C LEU A 349 -2.92 17.82 12.73
N ASN A 350 -3.13 18.18 13.99
CA ASN A 350 -4.21 19.11 14.34
C ASN A 350 -3.98 20.50 13.76
N LEU A 351 -2.75 21.01 13.79
CA LEU A 351 -2.41 22.31 13.18
C LEU A 351 -2.66 22.28 11.67
N PHE A 352 -2.19 21.24 10.98
CA PHE A 352 -2.47 21.02 9.56
C PHE A 352 -3.98 21.05 9.26
N MET A 353 -4.78 20.30 10.03
CA MET A 353 -6.23 20.29 9.84
C MET A 353 -6.92 21.60 10.24
N GLU A 354 -6.30 22.41 11.10
CA GLU A 354 -6.81 23.73 11.47
C GLU A 354 -6.53 24.77 10.39
N ASP A 355 -5.30 24.78 9.89
CA ASP A 355 -4.79 25.76 8.93
C ASP A 355 -5.27 25.51 7.50
N ALA A 356 -5.62 24.27 7.15
CA ALA A 356 -6.15 23.94 5.81
C ALA A 356 -7.42 24.76 5.48
N ASP A 357 -7.55 25.21 4.23
CA ASP A 357 -8.73 25.94 3.77
C ASP A 357 -10.01 25.10 3.93
N GLU A 358 -11.14 25.76 4.23
CA GLU A 358 -12.44 25.10 4.35
C GLU A 358 -12.93 24.51 3.01
N GLU A 359 -12.46 25.06 1.88
CA GLU A 359 -12.69 24.55 0.53
C GLU A 359 -11.73 23.43 0.12
N ALA A 360 -10.63 23.22 0.87
CA ALA A 360 -9.67 22.15 0.58
C ALA A 360 -10.36 20.79 0.66
N VAL A 361 -10.00 19.88 -0.23
CA VAL A 361 -10.53 18.52 -0.25
C VAL A 361 -9.58 17.61 0.51
N PHE A 362 -10.09 17.02 1.59
CA PHE A 362 -9.38 15.99 2.34
C PHE A 362 -9.64 14.63 1.72
N VAL A 363 -8.56 13.91 1.41
CA VAL A 363 -8.58 12.63 0.73
C VAL A 363 -7.85 11.58 1.56
N ILE A 364 -8.49 10.44 1.75
CA ILE A 364 -7.92 9.28 2.41
C ILE A 364 -7.25 8.43 1.34
N VAL A 365 -5.95 8.16 1.51
CA VAL A 365 -5.16 7.38 0.56
C VAL A 365 -4.53 6.17 1.25
N ASP A 366 -4.69 4.99 0.65
CA ASP A 366 -3.93 3.78 0.98
C ASP A 366 -2.63 3.81 0.19
N SER A 367 -1.52 4.10 0.87
CA SER A 367 -0.17 4.15 0.28
C SER A 367 0.57 2.84 0.56
N HIS A 368 1.13 2.20 -0.47
CA HIS A 368 2.03 1.06 -0.34
C HIS A 368 3.49 1.52 -0.40
N SER A 369 4.31 1.01 0.51
CA SER A 369 5.74 1.33 0.70
C SER A 369 6.56 0.09 1.01
#